data_AF-A0A7S3G4X5-F1
#
_entry.id   AF-A0A7S3G4X5-F1
#
_cell.length_a   1.000
_cell.length_b   1.000
_cell.length_c   1.000
_cell.angle_alpha   90.00
_cell.angle_beta   90.00
_cell.angle_gamma   90.00
#
_symmetry.space_group_name_H-M   'P 1'
#
loop_
_entity.id
_entity.type
_entity.pdbx_description
1 polymer ?
#
loop_
_entity_poly.entity_id
_entity_poly.type
_entity_poly.pdbx_seq_one_letter_code
_entity_poly.pdbx_strand_id
1 'polypeptide(L)'
;MVIRVIGEALMKRAANNVCELQSNLAFETDTIRVTALKGLPSDGASIPKFFWEKLSCPTVGGYVRCTVIHDALYMTKALPRIEADKLMLQMMEFNGVSYFKRHAMYYLVRAAGAGPWNRRTDAEALENMKYIKIERLGAEA
;
A
#
# COMPACT_ATOMS: atom_id res chain seq x y z
N MET A 1 18.36 8.64 -2.53
CA MET A 1 17.15 7.82 -2.62
C MET A 1 16.11 8.57 -3.42
N VAL A 2 15.82 8.14 -4.65
CA VAL A 2 14.81 8.73 -5.51
C VAL A 2 13.50 8.00 -5.27
N ILE A 3 12.53 8.70 -4.70
CA ILE A 3 11.16 8.22 -4.57
C ILE A 3 10.28 9.04 -5.50
N ARG A 4 9.51 8.37 -6.34
CA ARG A 4 8.53 9.00 -7.23
C ARG A 4 7.18 8.30 -7.09
N VAL A 5 6.13 9.11 -7.04
CA VAL A 5 4.76 8.62 -7.13
C VAL A 5 4.22 9.08 -8.47
N ILE A 6 3.80 8.14 -9.31
CA ILE A 6 3.28 8.40 -10.66
C ILE A 6 1.80 8.03 -10.66
N GLY A 7 0.95 9.03 -10.96
CA GLY A 7 -0.50 8.88 -11.00
C GLY A 7 -1.21 9.43 -9.77
N GLU A 8 -2.54 9.44 -9.85
CA GLU A 8 -3.43 9.87 -8.79
C GLU A 8 -4.12 8.67 -8.16
N ALA A 9 -4.33 8.71 -6.84
CA ALA A 9 -5.14 7.73 -6.14
C ALA A 9 -6.61 8.17 -6.19
N LEU A 10 -7.25 7.99 -7.36
CA LEU A 10 -8.67 8.24 -7.52
C LEU A 10 -9.43 7.02 -7.02
N MET A 11 -10.05 7.15 -5.85
CA MET A 11 -10.84 6.09 -5.24
C MET A 11 -12.32 6.40 -5.46
N LYS A 12 -13.04 5.46 -6.08
CA LYS A 12 -14.50 5.53 -6.17
C LYS A 12 -15.09 4.57 -5.16
N ARG A 13 -16.02 5.06 -4.33
CA ARG A 13 -16.73 4.21 -3.38
C ARG A 13 -17.65 3.25 -4.16
N ALA A 14 -17.39 1.96 -4.04
CA ALA A 14 -18.25 0.91 -4.56
C ALA A 14 -19.31 0.52 -3.52
N ALA A 15 -20.21 -0.41 -3.88
CA ALA A 15 -21.15 -0.99 -2.93
C ALA A 15 -20.42 -1.70 -1.78
N ASN A 16 -21.01 -1.71 -0.57
CA ASN A 16 -20.51 -2.42 0.62
C ASN A 16 -19.25 -1.85 1.32
N ASN A 17 -19.04 -0.53 1.30
CA ASN A 17 -17.90 0.16 1.95
C ASN A 17 -16.51 -0.15 1.37
N VAL A 18 -16.43 -0.82 0.23
CA VAL A 18 -15.18 -1.05 -0.50
C VAL A 18 -14.94 0.13 -1.45
N CYS A 19 -13.71 0.60 -1.54
CA CYS A 19 -13.31 1.59 -2.52
C CYS A 19 -12.56 0.89 -3.66
N GLU A 20 -12.81 1.32 -4.89
CA GLU A 20 -12.13 0.77 -6.06
C GLU A 20 -11.21 1.83 -6.67
N LEU A 21 -9.96 1.45 -6.90
CA LEU A 21 -8.98 2.30 -7.56
C LEU A 21 -9.39 2.53 -9.02
N GLN A 22 -9.64 3.78 -9.40
CA GLN A 22 -10.11 4.16 -10.73
C GLN A 22 -8.98 4.46 -11.73
N SER A 23 -7.75 4.64 -11.23
CA SER A 23 -6.57 5.01 -12.02
C SER A 23 -5.35 4.20 -11.60
N ASN A 24 -4.47 3.89 -12.55
CA ASN A 24 -3.22 3.22 -12.22
C ASN A 24 -2.37 4.14 -11.32
N LEU A 25 -1.81 3.56 -10.26
CA LEU A 25 -0.94 4.25 -9.32
C LEU A 25 0.38 3.49 -9.27
N ALA A 26 1.48 4.16 -9.62
CA ALA A 26 2.82 3.59 -9.51
C ALA A 26 3.62 4.29 -8.42
N PHE A 27 4.28 3.47 -7.62
CA PHE A 27 5.28 3.88 -6.66
C PHE A 27 6.64 3.38 -7.12
N GLU A 28 7.58 4.30 -7.28
CA GLU A 28 8.92 4.02 -7.74
C GLU A 28 9.93 4.41 -6.67
N THR A 29 10.84 3.49 -6.44
CA THR A 29 12.06 3.68 -5.65
C THR A 29 13.26 3.41 -6.54
N ASP A 30 14.47 3.64 -6.03
CA ASP A 30 15.71 3.35 -6.77
C ASP A 30 15.83 1.88 -7.22
N THR A 31 15.19 0.95 -6.51
CA THR A 31 15.37 -0.50 -6.70
C THR A 31 14.14 -1.21 -7.26
N ILE A 32 12.95 -0.63 -7.08
CA ILE A 32 11.68 -1.27 -7.44
C ILE A 32 10.64 -0.23 -7.81
N ARG A 33 9.90 -0.53 -8.87
CA ARG A 33 8.64 0.13 -9.23
C ARG A 33 7.49 -0.85 -9.02
N VAL A 34 6.54 -0.44 -8.17
CA VAL A 34 5.31 -1.16 -7.88
C VAL A 34 4.15 -0.37 -8.46
N THR A 35 3.41 -0.97 -9.39
CA THR A 35 2.24 -0.35 -10.02
C THR A 35 0.99 -1.09 -9.59
N ALA A 36 0.10 -0.42 -8.87
CA ALA A 36 -1.27 -0.85 -8.65
C ALA A 36 -2.13 -0.47 -9.87
N LEU A 37 -2.85 -1.43 -10.41
CA LEU A 37 -3.71 -1.26 -11.58
C LEU A 37 -5.13 -0.89 -11.17
N LYS A 38 -5.81 -0.19 -12.08
CA LYS A 38 -7.24 0.12 -11.98
C LYS A 38 -8.05 -1.15 -11.68
N GLY A 39 -9.06 -1.01 -10.83
CA GLY A 39 -9.95 -2.09 -10.41
C GLY A 39 -9.50 -2.78 -9.13
N LEU A 40 -8.38 -2.36 -8.53
CA LEU A 40 -7.96 -2.85 -7.22
C LEU A 40 -9.05 -2.52 -6.17
N PRO A 41 -9.63 -3.53 -5.50
CA PRO A 41 -10.46 -3.30 -4.34
C PRO A 41 -9.54 -2.93 -3.16
N SER A 42 -9.74 -1.76 -2.58
CA SER A 42 -9.04 -1.31 -1.38
C SER A 42 -10.08 -0.83 -0.37
N ASP A 43 -9.89 -1.19 0.89
CA ASP A 43 -10.74 -0.71 1.99
C ASP A 43 -10.35 0.72 2.43
N GLY A 44 -9.38 1.33 1.73
CA GLY A 44 -8.89 2.68 1.95
C GLY A 44 -7.83 2.77 3.05
N ALA A 45 -7.74 1.77 3.94
CA ALA A 45 -6.64 1.58 4.86
C ALA A 45 -6.75 0.22 5.60
N SER A 46 -5.74 -0.64 5.42
CA SER A 46 -5.42 -1.79 6.29
C SER A 46 -5.08 -1.42 7.75
N ILE A 47 -5.35 -0.19 8.17
CA ILE A 47 -5.14 0.32 9.53
C ILE A 47 -6.48 0.21 10.28
N PRO A 48 -6.53 -0.37 11.50
CA PRO A 48 -7.75 -0.43 12.29
C PRO A 48 -8.39 0.96 12.45
N LYS A 49 -9.70 1.04 12.20
CA LYS A 49 -10.48 2.31 12.17
C LYS A 49 -10.25 3.21 13.38
N PHE A 50 -10.00 2.63 14.55
CA PHE A 50 -9.68 3.36 15.78
C PHE A 50 -8.45 4.27 15.67
N PHE A 51 -7.49 3.92 14.82
CA PHE A 51 -6.29 4.72 14.61
C PHE A 51 -6.45 5.76 13.51
N TRP A 52 -7.58 5.79 12.81
CA TRP A 52 -7.80 6.77 11.75
C TRP A 52 -7.76 8.18 12.34
N GLU A 53 -8.54 8.48 13.38
CA GLU A 53 -8.57 9.84 13.96
C GLU A 53 -7.22 10.33 14.51
N LYS A 54 -6.36 9.42 15.00
CA LYS A 54 -5.11 9.77 15.70
C LYS A 54 -3.87 9.72 14.80
N LEU A 55 -3.84 8.79 13.84
CA LEU A 55 -2.67 8.52 13.00
C LEU A 55 -2.89 8.90 11.54
N SER A 56 -4.15 8.96 11.07
CA SER A 56 -4.48 9.12 9.66
C SER A 56 -5.32 10.36 9.44
N CYS A 57 -4.85 11.37 8.69
CA CYS A 57 -5.82 12.24 8.05
C CYS A 57 -6.34 11.45 6.84
N PRO A 58 -7.59 10.91 6.84
CA PRO A 58 -8.04 9.95 5.82
C PRO A 58 -8.23 10.61 4.44
N THR A 59 -8.04 11.92 4.36
CA THR A 59 -8.36 12.76 3.20
C THR A 59 -7.17 13.53 2.64
N VAL A 60 -5.97 13.39 3.21
CA VAL A 60 -4.76 13.99 2.63
C VAL A 60 -4.20 12.99 1.62
N GLY A 61 -4.29 13.33 0.32
CA GLY A 61 -4.02 12.42 -0.80
C GLY A 61 -2.66 11.69 -0.76
N GLY A 62 -1.68 12.18 -0.02
CA GLY A 62 -0.42 11.47 0.23
C GLY A 62 -0.60 10.15 1.00
N TYR A 63 -1.47 10.12 2.02
CA TYR A 63 -1.74 8.91 2.81
C TYR A 63 -2.53 7.87 2.02
N VAL A 64 -3.52 8.31 1.23
CA VAL A 64 -4.34 7.42 0.40
C VAL A 64 -3.48 6.68 -0.63
N ARG A 65 -2.49 7.35 -1.23
CA ARG A 65 -1.54 6.71 -2.15
C ARG A 65 -0.71 5.62 -1.45
N CYS A 66 -0.30 5.86 -0.20
CA CYS A 66 0.44 4.89 0.61
C CYS A 66 -0.40 3.66 0.92
N THR A 67 -1.65 3.84 1.36
CA THR A 67 -2.54 2.75 1.75
C THR A 67 -2.92 1.90 0.55
N VAL A 68 -3.21 2.50 -0.61
CA VAL A 68 -3.54 1.76 -1.84
C VAL A 68 -2.40 0.85 -2.30
N ILE A 69 -1.16 1.34 -2.31
CA ILE A 69 0.00 0.51 -2.69
C ILE A 69 0.25 -0.60 -1.66
N HIS A 70 0.10 -0.29 -0.36
CA HIS A 70 0.24 -1.30 0.70
C HIS A 70 -0.83 -2.38 0.58
N ASP A 71 -2.09 -2.01 0.40
CA ASP A 71 -3.21 -2.94 0.19
C ASP A 71 -2.96 -3.83 -1.04
N ALA A 72 -2.49 -3.26 -2.16
CA ALA A 72 -2.15 -4.01 -3.36
C ALA A 72 -1.08 -5.08 -3.07
N LEU A 73 -0.01 -4.71 -2.37
CA LEU A 73 1.06 -5.63 -1.98
C LEU A 73 0.56 -6.69 -0.99
N TYR A 74 -0.32 -6.31 -0.07
CA TYR A 74 -0.90 -7.22 0.91
C TYR A 74 -1.81 -8.26 0.27
N MET A 75 -2.60 -7.82 -0.71
CA MET A 75 -3.57 -8.67 -1.39
C MET A 75 -2.91 -9.71 -2.29
N THR A 76 -1.80 -9.32 -2.91
CA THR A 76 -1.10 -10.11 -3.92
C THR A 76 0.02 -10.97 -3.34
N LYS A 77 0.46 -10.67 -2.11
CA LYS A 77 1.69 -11.20 -1.51
C LYS A 77 2.91 -11.10 -2.45
N ALA A 78 2.90 -10.11 -3.35
CA ALA A 78 3.90 -9.99 -4.41
C ALA A 78 5.31 -9.66 -3.88
N LEU A 79 5.37 -9.11 -2.66
CA LEU A 79 6.60 -8.96 -1.88
C LEU A 79 6.44 -9.64 -0.52
N PRO A 80 7.55 -10.07 0.11
CA PRO A 80 7.54 -10.47 1.51
C PRO A 80 6.88 -9.39 2.35
N ARG A 81 6.03 -9.79 3.30
CA ARG A 81 5.30 -8.87 4.15
C ARG A 81 6.18 -7.79 4.77
N ILE A 82 7.39 -8.15 5.21
CA ILE A 82 8.35 -7.20 5.79
C ILE A 82 8.78 -6.11 4.79
N GLU A 83 8.92 -6.44 3.51
CA GLU A 83 9.27 -5.49 2.46
C GLU A 83 8.09 -4.58 2.14
N ALA A 84 6.87 -5.12 2.06
CA ALA A 84 5.66 -4.32 1.87
C ALA A 84 5.47 -3.29 3.01
N ASP A 85 5.66 -3.72 4.26
CA ASP A 85 5.55 -2.85 5.43
C ASP A 85 6.68 -1.78 5.45
N LYS A 86 7.90 -2.13 5.00
CA LYS A 86 9.02 -1.18 4.86
C LYS A 86 8.77 -0.16 3.75
N LEU A 87 8.19 -0.58 2.63
CA LEU A 87 7.85 0.30 1.52
C LEU A 87 6.82 1.34 1.98
N MET A 88 5.82 0.93 2.75
CA MET A 88 4.86 1.84 3.38
C MET A 88 5.55 2.87 4.28
N LEU A 89 6.55 2.45 5.07
CA LEU A 89 7.33 3.37 5.92
C LEU A 89 8.07 4.44 5.08
N GLN A 90 8.69 4.03 3.98
CA GLN A 90 9.38 4.93 3.05
C GLN A 90 8.41 5.89 2.34
N MET A 91 7.24 5.39 1.93
CA MET A 91 6.19 6.23 1.35
C MET A 91 5.69 7.29 2.33
N MET A 92 5.50 6.91 3.60
CA MET A 92 5.11 7.87 4.65
C MET A 92 6.21 8.90 4.89
N GLU A 93 7.48 8.49 4.92
CA GLU A 93 8.61 9.42 5.00
C GLU A 93 8.65 10.42 3.85
N PHE A 94 8.47 9.94 2.60
CA PHE A 94 8.41 10.80 1.42
C PHE A 94 7.26 11.81 1.48
N ASN A 95 6.11 11.43 2.02
CA ASN A 95 4.97 12.32 2.21
C ASN A 95 5.10 13.25 3.45
N GLY A 96 6.28 13.33 4.08
CA GLY A 96 6.54 14.24 5.19
C GLY A 96 5.92 13.81 6.52
N VAL A 97 5.56 12.53 6.67
CA VAL A 97 5.02 12.02 7.94
C VAL A 97 6.14 11.98 8.99
N SER A 98 5.87 12.55 10.17
CA SER A 98 6.85 12.61 11.25
C SER A 98 7.36 11.23 11.67
N TYR A 99 8.63 11.15 12.03
CA TYR A 99 9.34 9.91 12.35
C TYR A 99 8.57 9.03 13.35
N PHE A 100 8.08 9.61 14.45
CA PHE A 100 7.35 8.87 15.47
C PHE A 100 6.02 8.30 14.95
N LYS A 101 5.28 9.10 14.17
CA LYS A 101 3.98 8.69 13.62
C LYS A 101 4.14 7.53 12.63
N ARG A 102 5.07 7.64 11.69
CA ARG A 102 5.31 6.59 10.68
C ARG A 102 5.80 5.27 11.31
N HIS A 103 6.64 5.33 12.33
CA HIS A 103 7.09 4.11 13.05
C HIS A 103 5.98 3.49 13.89
N ALA A 104 5.18 4.30 14.59
CA ALA A 104 4.01 3.79 15.32
C ALA A 104 3.05 3.05 14.38
N MET A 105 2.78 3.61 13.20
CA MET A 105 1.95 2.96 12.16
C MET A 105 2.61 1.68 11.63
N TYR A 106 3.91 1.69 11.36
CA TYR A 106 4.66 0.51 10.94
C TYR A 106 4.50 -0.64 11.94
N TYR A 107 4.77 -0.40 13.23
CA TYR A 107 4.64 -1.45 14.25
C TYR A 107 3.19 -1.93 14.43
N LEU A 108 2.22 -1.02 14.30
CA LEU A 108 0.80 -1.37 14.36
C LEU A 108 0.40 -2.35 13.26
N VAL A 109 0.76 -2.05 12.00
CA VAL A 109 0.47 -2.91 10.84
C VAL A 109 1.26 -4.23 10.94
N ARG A 110 2.48 -4.20 11.49
CA ARG A 110 3.26 -5.41 11.80
C ARG A 110 2.59 -6.31 12.84
N ALA A 111 1.91 -5.75 13.83
CA ALA A 111 1.18 -6.55 14.81
C ALA A 111 -0.16 -7.04 14.23
N ALA A 112 -0.96 -6.14 13.67
CA ALA A 112 -2.34 -6.43 13.28
C ALA A 112 -2.47 -7.21 11.95
N GLY A 113 -1.55 -7.01 11.01
CA GLY A 113 -1.64 -7.61 9.68
C GLY A 113 -1.37 -9.11 9.62
N ALA A 114 -0.78 -9.71 10.67
CA ALA A 114 -0.38 -11.12 10.66
C ALA A 114 -1.55 -12.07 10.47
N GLY A 115 -2.68 -11.78 11.10
CA GLY A 115 -3.90 -12.59 11.00
C GLY A 115 -4.45 -12.61 9.57
N PRO A 116 -4.83 -11.45 9.00
CA PRO A 116 -5.32 -11.37 7.62
C PRO A 116 -4.35 -11.93 6.58
N TRP A 117 -3.06 -11.69 6.74
CA TRP A 117 -2.03 -12.22 5.83
C TRP A 117 -1.99 -13.75 5.81
N ASN A 118 -2.05 -14.38 6.97
CA ASN A 118 -1.98 -15.84 7.10
C ASN A 118 -3.29 -16.53 6.71
N ARG A 119 -4.43 -15.84 6.77
CA ARG A 119 -5.73 -16.38 6.33
C ARG A 119 -5.87 -16.41 4.80
N ARG A 120 -5.15 -15.55 4.09
CA ARG A 120 -5.21 -15.48 2.63
C ARG A 120 -4.42 -16.63 2.02
N THR A 121 -5.05 -17.39 1.13
CA THR A 121 -4.40 -18.50 0.43
C THR A 121 -3.48 -17.99 -0.67
N ASP A 122 -2.48 -18.79 -1.05
CA ASP A 122 -1.56 -18.40 -2.12
C ASP A 122 -2.25 -18.40 -3.49
N ALA A 123 -3.31 -19.18 -3.66
CA ALA A 123 -4.15 -19.17 -4.86
C ALA A 123 -4.89 -17.84 -5.03
N GLU A 124 -5.52 -17.32 -3.96
CA GLU A 124 -6.14 -15.99 -3.97
C GLU A 124 -5.10 -14.89 -4.21
N ALA A 125 -3.91 -15.02 -3.62
CA ALA A 125 -2.83 -14.05 -3.83
C ALA A 125 -2.38 -14.02 -5.30
N LEU A 126 -2.22 -15.18 -5.92
CA LEU A 126 -1.87 -15.32 -7.34
C LEU A 126 -2.95 -14.74 -8.26
N GLU A 127 -4.24 -14.97 -7.96
CA GLU A 127 -5.33 -14.39 -8.74
C GLU A 127 -5.31 -12.86 -8.67
N ASN A 128 -4.99 -12.30 -7.50
CA ASN A 128 -4.92 -10.87 -7.29
C ASN A 128 -3.71 -10.22 -7.99
N MET A 129 -2.71 -10.98 -8.45
CA MET A 129 -1.56 -10.45 -9.19
C MET A 129 -1.98 -9.69 -10.45
N LYS A 130 -3.20 -9.92 -10.97
CA LYS A 130 -3.79 -9.13 -12.05
C LYS A 130 -3.92 -7.62 -11.74
N TYR A 131 -3.86 -7.23 -10.47
CA TYR A 131 -3.95 -5.84 -10.02
C TYR A 131 -2.60 -5.20 -9.71
N ILE A 132 -1.48 -5.92 -9.85
CA ILE A 132 -0.16 -5.37 -9.54
C ILE A 132 0.86 -5.70 -10.64
N LYS A 133 1.73 -4.74 -10.92
CA LYS A 133 2.92 -4.95 -11.75
C LYS A 133 4.14 -4.51 -10.96
N ILE A 134 5.11 -5.41 -10.81
CA ILE A 134 6.37 -5.14 -10.12
C ILE A 134 7.51 -5.19 -11.14
N GLU A 135 8.31 -4.12 -11.18
CA GLU A 135 9.50 -4.01 -12.01
C GLU A 135 10.68 -3.71 -11.08
N ARG A 136 11.73 -4.55 -11.09
CA ARG A 136 12.97 -4.24 -10.36
C ARG A 136 13.78 -3.26 -11.20
N LEU A 137 14.03 -2.07 -10.66
CA LEU A 137 14.84 -1.04 -11.29
C LEU A 137 16.28 -1.17 -10.75
N GLY A 138 17.28 -1.02 -11.60
CA GLY A 138 18.68 -1.10 -11.17
C GLY A 138 19.14 -2.51 -10.80
N ALA A 139 19.22 -3.39 -11.80
CA ALA A 139 20.32 -4.36 -11.89
C ALA A 139 21.33 -3.80 -12.90
N GLU A 140 21.96 -2.68 -12.57
CA GLU A 140 23.23 -2.33 -13.22
C GLU A 140 24.34 -2.91 -12.34
N ALA A 141 25.07 -3.84 -12.94
CA ALA A 141 26.24 -4.50 -12.41
C ALA A 141 27.41 -3.52 -12.18
#